data_AF-A0A374WT67-F1
#
_entry.id   AF-A0A374WT67-F1
#
_cell.length_a   1.000
_cell.length_b   1.000
_cell.length_c   1.000
_cell.angle_alpha   90.00
_cell.angle_beta   90.00
_cell.angle_gamma   90.00
#
_symmetry.space_group_name_H-M   'P 1'
#
loop_
_entity.id
_entity.type
_entity.pdbx_description
1 polymer ?
#
loop_
_entity_poly.entity_id
_entity_poly.type
_entity_poly.pdbx_seq_one_letter_code
_entity_poly.pdbx_strand_id
1 'polypeptide(L)'
;MKTSYIGLLLCAAIAFTSCDNDTDSLLDKPTSGNVEGNVPEGYFHATFFPQPAGLVANTRAAVNGNSEQIQSLVCLIYQKQADGMYKYHTEKTVLKYEGTVGNITPQTYEWPLTQEINFELPNGDYKAVFVGNADKNLFIDQRDNEILTGYNGDFASARINMPEMGPKGFNQYNMFYLCTVDFSPANPSPNVLMQRVVAGNVYGRDMIDDNKAVSMLVDNLVKQIRENNLTTDIVKGLLRSSILDALSKATGLDVIAGSLTTIVDRLVNMILGDVVEALNEQLLKEVTKRLEAALKGEGGAGNNLLGLNYILNPWTTVNAVDVTYSSLPKSIDFNRTCRSYYPEITWKNIPVTKINNLGKLNVLSLCGEGKLTRIDVNRDSEEYKLLLASLLEKLDEQALNGLLVDIHKPLSYQMQSNLQYSTTFELLNLTLSDFSEESTGEPLELNIKLNDIVNLEEVVKQLLGDNILSGIVGGLTNQLLQPLLEALNNVVIKPLNIRLPGLNLNNIQLEGSWDATYVSDGTIAPSVTQ
;
A
#
# COMPACT_ATOMS: atom_id res chain seq x y z
N MET A 1 -38.95 13.10 -37.66
CA MET A 1 -39.10 11.78 -38.30
C MET A 1 -38.55 10.73 -37.33
N LYS A 2 -39.38 9.72 -37.03
CA LYS A 2 -39.11 8.61 -36.13
C LYS A 2 -38.40 7.48 -36.88
N THR A 3 -37.46 6.82 -36.20
CA THR A 3 -37.17 5.36 -36.21
C THR A 3 -35.92 5.17 -35.32
N SER A 4 -36.00 4.82 -34.02
CA SER A 4 -36.32 3.51 -33.42
C SER A 4 -35.44 2.35 -33.90
N TYR A 5 -34.37 2.07 -33.16
CA TYR A 5 -33.72 0.77 -32.99
C TYR A 5 -33.27 0.69 -31.52
N ILE A 6 -34.13 0.19 -30.63
CA ILE A 6 -34.06 -1.15 -30.02
C ILE A 6 -32.65 -1.46 -29.50
N GLY A 7 -32.47 -1.22 -28.20
CA GLY A 7 -31.32 -1.67 -27.43
C GLY A 7 -31.36 -3.19 -27.25
N LEU A 8 -30.21 -3.80 -27.51
CA LEU A 8 -29.91 -5.16 -27.09
C LEU A 8 -29.03 -5.06 -25.84
N LEU A 9 -29.64 -5.27 -24.67
CA LEU A 9 -28.93 -5.51 -23.43
C LEU A 9 -28.23 -6.88 -23.57
N LEU A 10 -26.92 -6.89 -23.81
CA LEU A 10 -26.11 -8.10 -23.63
C LEU A 10 -25.93 -8.32 -22.13
N CYS A 11 -26.78 -9.15 -21.53
CA CYS A 11 -26.47 -9.80 -20.28
C CYS A 11 -25.32 -10.78 -20.52
N ALA A 12 -24.09 -10.36 -20.26
CA ALA A 12 -22.95 -11.25 -20.15
C ALA A 12 -23.15 -12.11 -18.87
N ALA A 13 -23.80 -13.26 -19.04
CA ALA A 13 -23.75 -14.33 -18.06
C ALA A 13 -22.29 -14.83 -18.02
N ILE A 14 -21.56 -14.44 -16.98
CA ILE A 14 -20.27 -15.04 -16.65
C ILE A 14 -20.62 -16.45 -16.15
N ALA A 15 -20.58 -17.41 -17.07
CA ALA A 15 -20.55 -18.82 -16.73
C ALA A 15 -19.27 -19.05 -15.92
N PHE A 16 -19.41 -19.47 -14.67
CA PHE A 16 -18.31 -20.08 -13.94
C PHE A 16 -17.90 -21.33 -14.72
N THR A 17 -16.79 -21.24 -15.46
CA THR A 17 -16.08 -22.40 -15.96
C THR A 17 -15.54 -23.15 -14.76
N SER A 18 -16.30 -24.14 -14.30
CA SER A 18 -15.78 -25.31 -13.61
C SER A 18 -14.62 -25.83 -14.45
N CYS A 19 -13.39 -25.82 -13.93
CA CYS A 19 -12.35 -26.68 -14.45
C CYS A 19 -12.75 -28.12 -14.09
N ASP A 20 -13.49 -28.74 -15.00
CA ASP A 20 -13.59 -30.18 -15.09
C ASP A 20 -12.17 -30.72 -15.28
N ASN A 21 -11.63 -31.34 -14.23
CA ASN A 21 -10.62 -32.35 -14.44
C ASN A 21 -11.37 -33.62 -14.79
N ASP A 22 -11.25 -34.00 -16.06
CA ASP A 22 -11.71 -35.26 -16.62
C ASP A 22 -11.39 -36.41 -15.65
N THR A 23 -12.46 -36.98 -15.09
CA THR A 23 -12.42 -38.26 -14.41
C THR A 23 -12.27 -39.33 -15.49
N ASP A 24 -11.03 -39.79 -15.67
CA ASP A 24 -10.77 -41.00 -16.44
C ASP A 24 -11.51 -42.15 -15.75
N SER A 25 -12.51 -42.68 -16.45
CA SER A 25 -13.40 -43.72 -15.97
C SER A 25 -12.65 -45.05 -15.92
N LEU A 26 -12.02 -45.36 -14.79
CA LEU A 26 -11.77 -46.74 -14.40
C LEU A 26 -12.83 -47.14 -13.37
N LEU A 27 -13.84 -47.83 -13.89
CA LEU A 27 -14.77 -48.68 -13.14
C LEU A 27 -13.97 -49.73 -12.38
N ASP A 28 -13.45 -49.37 -11.20
CA ASP A 28 -13.11 -50.35 -10.19
C ASP A 28 -14.32 -50.56 -9.28
N LYS A 29 -14.78 -51.82 -9.28
CA LYS A 29 -15.81 -52.36 -8.40
C LYS A 29 -15.58 -51.87 -6.96
N PRO A 30 -16.63 -51.49 -6.20
CA PRO A 30 -16.48 -51.31 -4.77
C PRO A 30 -16.12 -52.67 -4.17
N THR A 31 -14.86 -52.85 -3.78
CA THR A 31 -14.48 -53.92 -2.87
C THR A 31 -15.17 -53.60 -1.55
N SER A 32 -16.19 -54.39 -1.21
CA SER A 32 -16.86 -54.33 0.09
C SER A 32 -15.83 -54.65 1.18
N GLY A 33 -15.14 -53.63 1.65
CA GLY A 33 -14.28 -53.71 2.83
C GLY A 33 -15.11 -53.69 4.10
N ASN A 34 -16.01 -54.67 4.27
CA ASN A 34 -16.42 -55.05 5.62
C ASN A 34 -15.19 -55.71 6.23
N VAL A 35 -14.43 -54.94 7.01
CA VAL A 35 -13.44 -55.49 7.92
C VAL A 35 -14.21 -56.41 8.87
N GLU A 36 -13.80 -57.68 8.97
CA GLU A 36 -14.37 -58.65 9.91
C GLU A 36 -14.18 -58.14 11.34
N GLY A 37 -15.22 -57.51 11.85
CA GLY A 37 -15.40 -57.08 13.24
C GLY A 37 -16.89 -57.09 13.53
N ASN A 38 -17.27 -57.35 14.79
CA ASN A 38 -18.66 -57.42 15.27
C ASN A 38 -19.38 -56.06 15.18
N VAL A 39 -19.57 -55.50 13.99
CA VAL A 39 -20.41 -54.32 13.79
C VAL A 39 -21.87 -54.76 13.94
N PRO A 40 -22.64 -54.19 14.88
CA PRO A 40 -24.04 -54.56 15.08
C PRO A 40 -24.87 -54.38 13.80
N GLU A 41 -25.91 -55.21 13.63
CA GLU A 41 -26.83 -55.06 12.50
C GLU A 41 -27.43 -53.65 12.45
N GLY A 42 -27.38 -53.01 11.28
CA GLY A 42 -27.84 -51.63 11.08
C GLY A 42 -26.79 -50.55 11.38
N TYR A 43 -25.54 -50.93 11.70
CA TYR A 43 -24.41 -50.02 11.89
C TYR A 43 -23.34 -50.23 10.82
N PHE A 44 -22.46 -49.25 10.67
CA PHE A 44 -21.24 -49.35 9.86
C PHE A 44 -20.04 -48.81 10.65
N HIS A 45 -18.85 -49.30 10.30
CA HIS A 45 -17.59 -48.84 10.87
C HIS A 45 -17.02 -47.75 9.98
N ALA A 46 -16.92 -46.53 10.51
CA ALA A 46 -16.30 -45.40 9.84
C ALA A 46 -14.88 -45.22 10.35
N THR A 47 -13.93 -45.02 9.43
CA THR A 47 -12.50 -44.91 9.76
C THR A 47 -11.89 -43.70 9.07
N PHE A 48 -11.23 -42.86 9.86
CA PHE A 48 -10.46 -41.71 9.41
C PHE A 48 -8.99 -41.91 9.82
N PHE A 49 -8.08 -41.83 8.86
CA PHE A 49 -6.65 -42.13 9.03
C PHE A 49 -6.34 -43.61 9.39
N PRO A 50 -5.14 -44.12 9.04
CA PRO A 50 -4.24 -43.58 8.03
C PRO A 50 -4.91 -43.58 6.65
N GLN A 51 -4.51 -42.66 5.77
CA GLN A 51 -5.10 -42.61 4.43
C GLN A 51 -4.73 -43.89 3.65
N PRO A 52 -5.64 -44.45 2.84
CA PRO A 52 -5.33 -45.61 2.01
C PRO A 52 -4.14 -45.32 1.09
N ALA A 53 -3.24 -46.29 0.95
CA ALA A 53 -2.06 -46.16 0.09
C ALA A 53 -2.47 -45.81 -1.36
N GLY A 54 -1.85 -44.78 -1.95
CA GLY A 54 -2.08 -44.35 -3.34
C GLY A 54 -2.88 -43.05 -3.53
N LEU A 55 -3.52 -42.51 -2.49
CA LEU A 55 -4.25 -41.24 -2.53
C LEU A 55 -3.37 -40.06 -2.09
N VAL A 56 -2.33 -39.73 -2.86
CA VAL A 56 -1.51 -38.54 -2.58
C VAL A 56 -2.21 -37.30 -3.13
N ALA A 57 -2.98 -36.61 -2.29
CA ALA A 57 -3.55 -35.31 -2.65
C ALA A 57 -2.45 -34.23 -2.60
N ASN A 58 -1.68 -34.09 -3.69
CA ASN A 58 -0.74 -32.99 -3.87
C ASN A 58 -1.50 -31.68 -4.09
N THR A 59 -1.99 -31.08 -3.01
CA THR A 59 -2.38 -29.65 -3.00
C THR A 59 -1.34 -28.87 -2.21
N ARG A 60 -1.02 -27.66 -2.68
CA ARG A 60 0.19 -26.90 -2.35
C ARG A 60 0.37 -26.48 -0.88
N ALA A 61 -0.47 -26.95 0.06
CA ALA A 61 -0.46 -26.52 1.47
C ALA A 61 -1.12 -27.49 2.48
N ALA A 62 -1.19 -28.78 2.16
CA ALA A 62 -1.67 -29.78 3.11
C ALA A 62 -0.65 -30.02 4.24
N VAL A 63 -1.12 -30.28 5.46
CA VAL A 63 -0.23 -30.76 6.54
C VAL A 63 0.23 -32.18 6.20
N ASN A 64 1.55 -32.39 6.05
CA ASN A 64 2.12 -33.67 5.64
C ASN A 64 3.50 -33.89 6.31
N GLY A 65 3.88 -35.15 6.51
CA GLY A 65 5.10 -35.54 7.21
C GLY A 65 5.10 -35.10 8.68
N ASN A 66 6.29 -34.99 9.27
CA ASN A 66 6.45 -34.48 10.62
C ASN A 66 6.11 -32.99 10.65
N SER A 67 5.08 -32.62 11.41
CA SER A 67 4.58 -31.24 11.48
C SER A 67 4.21 -30.81 12.90
N GLU A 68 4.52 -29.56 13.21
CA GLU A 68 4.17 -28.85 14.46
C GLU A 68 3.01 -27.88 14.26
N GLN A 69 2.34 -27.90 13.11
CA GLN A 69 1.33 -26.89 12.79
C GLN A 69 -0.01 -27.09 13.53
N ILE A 70 -0.34 -28.33 13.88
CA ILE A 70 -1.59 -28.70 14.57
C ILE A 70 -1.21 -29.30 15.93
N GLN A 71 -1.51 -28.55 16.99
CA GLN A 71 -1.22 -28.86 18.38
C GLN A 71 -2.43 -29.47 19.10
N SER A 72 -3.65 -29.21 18.62
CA SER A 72 -4.86 -29.90 19.06
C SER A 72 -5.77 -30.20 17.88
N LEU A 73 -6.55 -31.27 17.99
CA LEU A 73 -7.46 -31.72 16.94
C LEU A 73 -8.68 -32.39 17.56
N VAL A 74 -9.87 -31.91 17.16
CA VAL A 74 -11.14 -32.53 17.50
C VAL A 74 -11.86 -32.96 16.23
N CYS A 75 -12.46 -34.15 16.25
CA CYS A 75 -13.34 -34.64 15.21
C CYS A 75 -14.79 -34.56 15.69
N LEU A 76 -15.61 -33.78 15.00
CA LEU A 76 -17.04 -33.63 15.26
C LEU A 76 -17.84 -34.39 14.20
N ILE A 77 -18.83 -35.17 14.63
CA ILE A 77 -19.70 -35.95 13.75
C ILE A 77 -21.09 -35.34 13.74
N TYR A 78 -21.62 -35.09 12.55
CA TYR A 78 -23.00 -34.65 12.33
C TYR A 78 -23.77 -35.68 11.53
N GLN A 79 -24.98 -35.99 11.97
CA GLN A 79 -25.90 -36.90 11.29
C GLN A 79 -26.95 -36.11 10.50
N LYS A 80 -27.17 -36.49 9.25
CA LYS A 80 -28.25 -35.96 8.43
C LYS A 80 -29.59 -36.42 8.98
N GLN A 81 -30.48 -35.47 9.22
CA GLN A 81 -31.84 -35.70 9.70
C GLN A 81 -32.80 -35.83 8.51
N ALA A 82 -34.05 -36.24 8.79
CA ALA A 82 -35.08 -36.42 7.76
C ALA A 82 -35.45 -35.12 7.00
N ASP A 83 -35.24 -33.96 7.62
CA ASP A 83 -35.42 -32.63 7.01
C ASP A 83 -34.23 -32.22 6.11
N GLY A 84 -33.21 -33.07 5.98
CA GLY A 84 -31.99 -32.82 5.21
C GLY A 84 -30.92 -32.01 5.95
N MET A 85 -31.19 -31.54 7.18
CA MET A 85 -30.25 -30.79 7.99
C MET A 85 -29.29 -31.72 8.73
N TYR A 86 -28.06 -31.26 8.95
CA TYR A 86 -27.05 -32.00 9.70
C TYR A 86 -27.04 -31.53 11.16
N LYS A 87 -27.24 -32.45 12.10
CA LYS A 87 -27.22 -32.18 13.55
C LYS A 87 -26.10 -32.93 14.23
N TYR A 88 -25.52 -32.30 15.25
CA TYR A 88 -24.46 -32.88 16.06
C TYR A 88 -24.87 -34.26 16.60
N HIS A 89 -23.97 -35.23 16.45
CA HIS A 89 -24.19 -36.61 16.88
C HIS A 89 -23.19 -37.00 17.98
N THR A 90 -21.90 -36.79 17.76
CA THR A 90 -20.85 -37.12 18.73
C THR A 90 -19.54 -36.40 18.38
N GLU A 91 -18.55 -36.48 19.25
CA GLU A 91 -17.20 -35.97 19.02
C GLU A 91 -16.13 -36.91 19.57
N LYS A 92 -14.90 -36.72 19.08
CA LYS A 92 -13.72 -37.42 19.58
C LYS A 92 -12.53 -36.46 19.57
N THR A 93 -11.89 -36.30 20.72
CA THR A 93 -10.57 -35.64 20.80
C THR A 93 -9.55 -36.54 20.12
N VAL A 94 -8.89 -36.03 19.09
CA VAL A 94 -7.88 -36.76 18.31
C VAL A 94 -6.48 -36.42 18.82
N LEU A 95 -6.17 -35.13 18.93
CA LEU A 95 -4.92 -34.63 19.51
C LEU A 95 -5.26 -33.67 20.64
N LYS A 96 -4.65 -33.85 21.79
CA LYS A 96 -4.80 -32.96 22.94
C LYS A 96 -3.51 -32.18 23.14
N TYR A 97 -3.64 -30.86 23.33
CA TYR A 97 -2.51 -30.05 23.72
C TYR A 97 -2.22 -30.25 25.21
N GLU A 98 -0.96 -30.59 25.54
CA GLU A 98 -0.53 -30.88 26.92
C GLU A 98 0.42 -29.82 27.51
N GLY A 99 0.68 -28.75 26.77
CA GLY A 99 1.59 -27.70 27.21
C GLY A 99 0.93 -26.60 28.07
N THR A 100 1.71 -25.57 28.36
CA THR A 100 1.28 -24.41 29.16
C THR A 100 0.44 -23.45 28.31
N VAL A 101 -0.57 -22.83 28.93
CA VAL A 101 -1.47 -21.88 28.25
C VAL A 101 -0.69 -20.73 27.60
N GLY A 102 -0.93 -20.47 26.32
CA GLY A 102 -0.37 -19.34 25.56
C GLY A 102 1.13 -19.39 25.27
N ASN A 103 1.91 -20.20 25.99
CA ASN A 103 3.32 -20.46 25.73
C ASN A 103 3.49 -21.87 25.15
N ILE A 104 3.28 -21.97 23.84
CA ILE A 104 3.21 -23.26 23.13
C ILE A 104 4.57 -23.93 23.11
N THR A 105 4.67 -25.08 23.78
CA THR A 105 5.74 -26.03 23.54
C THR A 105 5.30 -26.92 22.38
N PRO A 106 5.89 -26.81 21.19
CA PRO A 106 5.39 -27.49 20.02
C PRO A 106 5.52 -29.00 20.15
N GLN A 107 4.44 -29.71 19.83
CA GLN A 107 4.38 -31.15 19.67
C GLN A 107 4.44 -31.47 18.17
N THR A 108 5.32 -32.40 17.79
CA THR A 108 5.44 -32.88 16.41
C THR A 108 4.59 -34.13 16.22
N TYR A 109 3.78 -34.14 15.16
CA TYR A 109 2.99 -35.31 14.75
C TYR A 109 3.31 -35.67 13.30
N GLU A 110 3.29 -36.97 12.99
CA GLU A 110 3.42 -37.47 11.62
C GLU A 110 2.06 -37.42 10.91
N TRP A 111 2.03 -36.80 9.73
CA TRP A 111 0.84 -36.63 8.90
C TRP A 111 0.97 -37.38 7.56
N PRO A 112 -0.12 -37.99 7.03
CA PRO A 112 -1.40 -38.24 7.70
C PRO A 112 -1.22 -39.05 9.00
N LEU A 113 -2.11 -38.84 9.98
CA LEU A 113 -1.95 -39.48 11.29
C LEU A 113 -1.86 -41.00 11.14
N THR A 114 -0.93 -41.61 11.88
CA THR A 114 -0.76 -43.07 11.90
C THR A 114 -1.80 -43.75 12.79
N GLN A 115 -2.34 -43.02 13.77
CA GLN A 115 -3.41 -43.48 14.64
C GLN A 115 -4.74 -43.46 13.90
N GLU A 116 -5.41 -44.61 13.90
CA GLU A 116 -6.77 -44.75 13.37
C GLU A 116 -7.80 -44.04 14.25
N ILE A 117 -8.65 -43.23 13.62
CA ILE A 117 -9.78 -42.57 14.26
C ILE A 117 -11.07 -43.18 13.72
N ASN A 118 -11.68 -44.05 14.52
CA ASN A 118 -12.91 -44.74 14.11
C ASN A 118 -14.14 -44.40 14.96
N PHE A 119 -15.29 -44.69 14.37
CA PHE A 119 -16.63 -44.59 14.96
C PHE A 119 -17.49 -45.77 14.48
N GLU A 120 -18.33 -46.29 15.38
CA GLU A 120 -19.42 -47.20 15.02
C GLU A 120 -20.73 -46.42 15.02
N LEU A 121 -21.33 -46.24 13.85
CA LEU A 121 -22.50 -45.37 13.67
C LEU A 121 -23.65 -46.13 13.02
N PRO A 122 -24.92 -45.77 13.32
CA PRO A 122 -26.06 -46.28 12.58
C PRO A 122 -25.94 -45.98 11.08
N ASN A 123 -26.56 -46.81 10.24
CA ASN A 123 -26.60 -46.56 8.80
C ASN A 123 -27.28 -45.21 8.49
N GLY A 124 -26.57 -44.32 7.79
CA GLY A 124 -27.06 -43.01 7.42
C GLY A 124 -25.99 -42.16 6.72
N ASP A 125 -26.37 -40.92 6.39
CA ASP A 125 -25.46 -39.92 5.83
C ASP A 125 -24.90 -39.04 6.96
N TYR A 126 -23.60 -38.81 6.95
CA TYR A 126 -22.89 -38.05 7.99
C TYR A 126 -21.90 -37.06 7.41
N LYS A 127 -21.57 -36.03 8.20
CA LYS A 127 -20.43 -35.15 8.00
C LYS A 127 -19.45 -35.32 9.15
N ALA A 128 -18.17 -35.50 8.84
CA ALA A 128 -17.10 -35.39 9.82
C ALA A 128 -16.38 -34.05 9.64
N VAL A 129 -16.19 -33.33 10.73
CA VAL A 129 -15.48 -32.04 10.77
C VAL A 129 -14.28 -32.17 11.67
N PHE A 130 -13.09 -32.05 11.09
CA PHE A 130 -11.84 -31.99 11.83
C PHE A 130 -11.46 -30.54 12.03
N VAL A 131 -11.41 -30.08 13.28
CA VAL A 131 -10.99 -28.71 13.63
C VAL A 131 -9.67 -28.77 14.37
N GLY A 132 -8.63 -28.22 13.73
CA GLY A 132 -7.29 -28.10 14.29
C GLY A 132 -7.11 -26.79 15.05
N ASN A 133 -6.42 -26.85 16.18
CA ASN A 133 -6.05 -25.73 17.05
C ASN A 133 -7.23 -24.97 17.66
N ALA A 134 -8.35 -25.65 17.92
CA ALA A 134 -9.52 -25.08 18.57
C ALA A 134 -9.43 -25.02 20.11
N ASP A 135 -8.40 -25.63 20.71
CA ASP A 135 -8.19 -25.59 22.16
C ASP A 135 -7.85 -24.17 22.64
N LYS A 136 -8.66 -23.63 23.56
CA LYS A 136 -8.46 -22.29 24.14
C LYS A 136 -7.09 -22.12 24.80
N ASN A 137 -6.47 -23.19 25.29
CA ASN A 137 -5.17 -23.15 25.95
C ASN A 137 -4.03 -22.80 24.98
N LEU A 138 -4.25 -22.86 23.66
CA LEU A 138 -3.28 -22.44 22.66
C LEU A 138 -3.17 -20.91 22.51
N PHE A 139 -4.04 -20.14 23.17
CA PHE A 139 -4.13 -18.69 23.03
C PHE A 139 -3.87 -18.01 24.38
N ILE A 140 -2.96 -17.03 24.38
CA ILE A 140 -2.71 -16.20 25.56
C ILE A 140 -3.89 -15.24 25.78
N ASP A 141 -4.21 -14.96 27.04
CA ASP A 141 -5.33 -14.09 27.45
C ASP A 141 -6.70 -14.47 26.88
N GLN A 142 -6.90 -15.75 26.52
CA GLN A 142 -8.18 -16.28 26.11
C GLN A 142 -9.07 -16.49 27.34
N ARG A 143 -10.04 -15.58 27.54
CA ARG A 143 -10.92 -15.60 28.71
C ARG A 143 -12.13 -16.51 28.45
N ASP A 144 -13.33 -15.97 28.57
CA ASP A 144 -14.58 -16.73 28.45
C ASP A 144 -15.02 -16.94 26.99
N ASN A 145 -14.39 -16.26 26.03
CA ASN A 145 -14.72 -16.45 24.62
C ASN A 145 -14.25 -17.83 24.14
N GLU A 146 -15.20 -18.70 23.79
CA GLU A 146 -14.86 -19.99 23.19
C GLU A 146 -14.44 -19.84 21.73
N ILE A 147 -13.39 -20.57 21.34
CA ILE A 147 -12.95 -20.64 19.94
C ILE A 147 -13.99 -21.36 19.09
N LEU A 148 -14.60 -22.43 19.60
CA LEU A 148 -15.69 -23.14 18.94
C LEU A 148 -17.01 -22.87 19.65
N THR A 149 -17.99 -22.31 18.93
CA THR A 149 -19.34 -22.06 19.49
C THR A 149 -20.43 -22.65 18.60
N GLY A 150 -21.58 -22.99 19.18
CA GLY A 150 -22.75 -23.51 18.45
C GLY A 150 -22.54 -24.85 17.74
N TYR A 151 -21.41 -25.52 17.96
CA TYR A 151 -21.04 -26.75 17.26
C TYR A 151 -21.84 -27.97 17.73
N ASN A 152 -22.28 -27.99 18.99
CA ASN A 152 -23.06 -29.09 19.58
C ASN A 152 -24.57 -29.06 19.22
N GLY A 153 -24.95 -28.29 18.19
CA GLY A 153 -26.31 -28.18 17.67
C GLY A 153 -26.38 -28.47 16.17
N ASP A 154 -26.93 -27.53 15.40
CA ASP A 154 -27.00 -27.64 13.94
C ASP A 154 -25.63 -27.34 13.31
N PHE A 155 -25.25 -28.09 12.28
CA PHE A 155 -24.01 -27.87 11.52
C PHE A 155 -23.87 -26.42 11.03
N ALA A 156 -24.98 -25.82 10.58
CA ALA A 156 -25.03 -24.45 10.08
C ALA A 156 -24.83 -23.38 11.18
N SER A 157 -24.95 -23.75 12.46
CA SER A 157 -24.79 -22.87 13.62
C SER A 157 -23.37 -22.87 14.17
N ALA A 158 -22.54 -23.85 13.79
CA ALA A 158 -21.17 -23.97 14.27
C ALA A 158 -20.28 -22.81 13.79
N ARG A 159 -19.47 -22.26 14.70
CA ARG A 159 -18.54 -21.16 14.41
C ARG A 159 -17.15 -21.47 14.94
N ILE A 160 -16.15 -21.08 14.15
CA ILE A 160 -14.77 -20.87 14.62
C ILE A 160 -14.60 -19.37 14.80
N ASN A 161 -14.35 -18.94 16.03
CA ASN A 161 -14.19 -17.54 16.41
C ASN A 161 -12.72 -17.17 16.44
N MET A 162 -12.46 -15.92 16.09
CA MET A 162 -11.15 -15.31 16.22
C MET A 162 -10.74 -15.23 17.71
N PRO A 163 -9.49 -15.58 18.07
CA PRO A 163 -8.94 -15.41 19.42
C PRO A 163 -9.19 -14.03 20.03
N GLU A 164 -9.19 -13.95 21.36
CA GLU A 164 -9.55 -12.72 22.08
C GLU A 164 -8.59 -11.56 21.80
N MET A 165 -7.29 -11.88 21.64
CA MET A 165 -6.27 -10.92 21.22
C MET A 165 -6.29 -10.59 19.72
N GLY A 166 -7.29 -11.09 18.98
CA GLY A 166 -7.42 -10.89 17.54
C GLY A 166 -6.17 -11.36 16.80
N PRO A 167 -5.69 -10.61 15.79
CA PRO A 167 -4.53 -10.98 14.98
C PRO A 167 -3.29 -11.39 15.79
N LYS A 168 -3.07 -10.79 16.97
CA LYS A 168 -1.92 -11.06 17.84
C LYS A 168 -2.03 -12.39 18.60
N GLY A 169 -3.21 -12.98 18.67
CA GLY A 169 -3.40 -14.28 19.29
C GLY A 169 -2.78 -15.42 18.47
N PHE A 170 -2.57 -15.21 17.17
CA PHE A 170 -1.98 -16.22 16.30
C PHE A 170 -0.44 -16.18 16.30
N ASN A 171 0.14 -17.36 16.19
CA ASN A 171 1.54 -17.64 15.92
C ASN A 171 1.64 -18.86 14.98
N GLN A 172 2.86 -19.32 14.68
CA GLN A 172 3.08 -20.42 13.73
C GLN A 172 2.50 -21.78 14.17
N TYR A 173 2.15 -21.96 15.45
CA TYR A 173 1.72 -23.22 16.04
C TYR A 173 0.22 -23.30 16.35
N ASN A 174 -0.51 -22.18 16.35
CA ASN A 174 -1.94 -22.15 16.75
C ASN A 174 -2.90 -21.59 15.68
N MET A 175 -2.46 -21.49 14.42
CA MET A 175 -3.37 -21.15 13.32
C MET A 175 -4.43 -22.24 13.17
N PHE A 176 -5.66 -21.86 12.82
CA PHE A 176 -6.74 -22.83 12.64
C PHE A 176 -6.59 -23.65 11.36
N TYR A 177 -6.93 -24.93 11.47
CA TYR A 177 -7.04 -25.86 10.34
C TYR A 177 -8.42 -26.51 10.34
N LEU A 178 -8.94 -26.82 9.14
CA LEU A 178 -10.27 -27.38 8.98
C LEU A 178 -10.33 -28.37 7.82
N CYS A 179 -10.94 -29.53 8.08
CA CYS A 179 -11.41 -30.44 7.05
C CYS A 179 -12.88 -30.78 7.31
N THR A 180 -13.70 -30.85 6.25
CA THR A 180 -15.08 -31.32 6.33
C THR A 180 -15.30 -32.32 5.23
N VAL A 181 -15.77 -33.51 5.57
CA VAL A 181 -15.97 -34.62 4.65
C VAL A 181 -17.33 -35.26 4.84
N ASP A 182 -17.95 -35.65 3.74
CA ASP A 182 -19.16 -36.48 3.74
C ASP A 182 -18.79 -37.96 3.79
N PHE A 183 -19.52 -38.73 4.60
CA PHE A 183 -19.31 -40.17 4.73
C PHE A 183 -20.60 -40.91 5.06
N SER A 184 -20.62 -42.19 4.72
CA SER A 184 -21.80 -43.06 4.85
C SER A 184 -21.37 -44.53 4.75
N PRO A 185 -22.27 -45.52 4.90
CA PRO A 185 -21.94 -46.92 4.65
C PRO A 185 -21.36 -47.20 3.26
N ALA A 186 -21.67 -46.37 2.25
CA ALA A 186 -21.14 -46.52 0.90
C ALA A 186 -19.72 -45.91 0.73
N ASN A 187 -19.33 -45.00 1.62
CA ASN A 187 -18.01 -44.40 1.67
C ASN A 187 -17.58 -44.23 3.14
N PRO A 188 -17.21 -45.32 3.83
CA PRO A 188 -16.97 -45.31 5.28
C PRO A 188 -15.61 -44.69 5.65
N SER A 189 -14.72 -44.48 4.67
CA SER A 189 -13.34 -44.04 4.91
C SER A 189 -12.94 -42.90 3.97
N PRO A 190 -13.56 -41.72 4.09
CA PRO A 190 -13.22 -40.58 3.25
C PRO A 190 -11.81 -40.06 3.54
N ASN A 191 -11.22 -39.39 2.54
CA ASN A 191 -9.92 -38.76 2.69
C ASN A 191 -10.00 -37.48 3.54
N VAL A 192 -9.20 -37.38 4.60
CA VAL A 192 -9.10 -36.19 5.47
C VAL A 192 -7.89 -35.34 5.07
N LEU A 193 -8.16 -34.14 4.55
CA LEU A 193 -7.16 -33.15 4.15
C LEU A 193 -7.26 -31.90 5.03
N MET A 194 -6.36 -31.76 6.00
CA MET A 194 -6.31 -30.57 6.86
C MET A 194 -5.75 -29.37 6.09
N GLN A 195 -6.51 -28.28 6.05
CA GLN A 195 -6.09 -27.03 5.41
C GLN A 195 -6.29 -25.86 6.36
N ARG A 196 -5.37 -24.89 6.31
CA ARG A 196 -5.44 -23.68 7.10
C ARG A 196 -6.68 -22.85 6.73
N VAL A 197 -7.33 -22.22 7.70
CA VAL A 197 -8.48 -21.32 7.48
C VAL A 197 -8.22 -19.86 7.81
N VAL A 198 -6.97 -19.54 8.16
CA VAL A 198 -6.45 -18.20 8.42
C VAL A 198 -5.92 -17.57 7.13
N ALA A 199 -6.10 -16.27 6.97
CA ALA A 199 -5.54 -15.41 5.93
C ALA A 199 -4.46 -14.49 6.53
N GLY A 200 -3.46 -14.11 5.73
CA GLY A 200 -2.37 -13.25 6.16
C GLY A 200 -2.33 -11.98 5.34
N ASN A 201 -2.13 -10.84 5.99
CA ASN A 201 -2.16 -9.53 5.35
C ASN A 201 -0.87 -8.80 5.67
N VAL A 202 -0.02 -8.63 4.65
CA VAL A 202 1.28 -7.98 4.74
C VAL A 202 1.16 -6.59 4.15
N TYR A 203 1.23 -5.58 5.02
CA TYR A 203 1.26 -4.18 4.60
C TYR A 203 2.70 -3.67 4.64
N GLY A 204 3.17 -3.14 3.53
CA GLY A 204 4.45 -2.46 3.41
C GLY A 204 4.27 -0.96 3.21
N ARG A 205 5.35 -0.21 3.43
CA ARG A 205 5.49 1.18 3.00
C ARG A 205 6.79 1.30 2.24
N ASP A 206 6.73 1.88 1.04
CA ASP A 206 7.93 2.11 0.24
C ASP A 206 8.84 3.13 0.91
N MET A 207 10.15 2.87 0.81
CA MET A 207 11.15 3.81 1.28
C MET A 207 11.18 5.02 0.34
N ILE A 208 11.00 6.20 0.91
CA ILE A 208 11.10 7.47 0.21
C ILE A 208 12.54 7.97 0.35
N ASP A 209 13.21 8.16 -0.78
CA ASP A 209 14.54 8.78 -0.84
C ASP A 209 14.42 10.30 -0.60
N ASP A 210 15.28 10.83 0.28
CA ASP A 210 15.26 12.24 0.67
C ASP A 210 15.50 13.18 -0.53
N ASN A 211 16.42 12.82 -1.44
CA ASN A 211 16.71 13.65 -2.61
C ASN A 211 15.54 13.62 -3.58
N LYS A 212 14.92 12.45 -3.80
CA LYS A 212 13.71 12.32 -4.62
C LYS A 212 12.57 13.16 -4.05
N ALA A 213 12.37 13.13 -2.72
CA ALA A 213 11.36 13.94 -2.05
C ALA A 213 11.61 15.44 -2.24
N VAL A 214 12.85 15.90 -1.98
CA VAL A 214 13.23 17.31 -2.19
C VAL A 214 13.00 17.71 -3.65
N SER A 215 13.44 16.91 -4.63
CA SER A 215 13.23 17.21 -6.04
C SER A 215 11.75 17.34 -6.41
N MET A 216 10.87 16.42 -5.96
CA MET A 216 9.43 16.52 -6.23
C MET A 216 8.82 17.81 -5.65
N LEU A 217 9.20 18.17 -4.43
CA LEU A 217 8.69 19.40 -3.79
C LEU A 217 9.18 20.66 -4.52
N VAL A 218 10.47 20.68 -4.91
CA VAL A 218 11.04 21.75 -5.73
C VAL A 218 10.30 21.88 -7.06
N ASP A 219 10.10 20.77 -7.77
CA ASP A 219 9.45 20.78 -9.08
C ASP A 219 8.02 21.32 -8.99
N ASN A 220 7.27 20.92 -7.96
CA ASN A 220 5.92 21.42 -7.71
C ASN A 220 5.89 22.92 -7.38
N LEU A 221 6.85 23.40 -6.57
CA LEU A 221 6.99 24.83 -6.25
C LEU A 221 7.36 25.65 -7.49
N VAL A 222 8.35 25.20 -8.26
CA VAL A 222 8.80 25.85 -9.49
C VAL A 222 7.67 25.91 -10.50
N LYS A 223 6.90 24.83 -10.65
CA LYS A 223 5.72 24.79 -11.53
C LYS A 223 4.69 25.85 -11.13
N GLN A 224 4.34 25.93 -9.85
CA GLN A 224 3.38 26.93 -9.36
C GLN A 224 3.86 28.37 -9.58
N ILE A 225 5.14 28.66 -9.34
CA ILE A 225 5.72 29.99 -9.60
C ILE A 225 5.72 30.31 -11.10
N ARG A 226 6.01 29.33 -11.96
CA ARG A 226 5.94 29.52 -13.42
C ARG A 226 4.54 29.85 -13.90
N GLU A 227 3.55 29.12 -13.42
CA GLU A 227 2.16 29.29 -13.82
C GLU A 227 1.58 30.64 -13.36
N ASN A 228 2.06 31.19 -12.24
CA ASN A 228 1.51 32.42 -11.66
C ASN A 228 2.35 33.68 -11.91
N ASN A 229 3.69 33.59 -11.85
CA ASN A 229 4.59 34.75 -11.79
C ASN A 229 5.57 34.85 -12.96
N LEU A 230 5.93 33.73 -13.60
CA LEU A 230 6.89 33.69 -14.73
C LEU A 230 6.25 33.26 -16.05
N THR A 231 5.02 33.70 -16.30
CA THR A 231 4.37 33.47 -17.59
C THR A 231 5.14 34.17 -18.71
N THR A 232 5.07 33.63 -19.93
CA THR A 232 5.78 34.18 -21.09
C THR A 232 5.47 35.67 -21.31
N ASP A 233 4.23 36.10 -21.06
CA ASP A 233 3.83 37.51 -21.22
C ASP A 233 4.45 38.42 -20.16
N ILE A 234 4.54 37.96 -18.90
CA ILE A 234 5.20 38.72 -17.83
C ILE A 234 6.69 38.86 -18.14
N VAL A 235 7.36 37.76 -18.48
CA VAL A 235 8.79 37.76 -18.82
C VAL A 235 9.05 38.64 -20.03
N LYS A 236 8.21 38.54 -21.07
CA LYS A 236 8.28 39.39 -22.26
C LYS A 236 8.13 40.87 -21.91
N GLY A 237 7.19 41.22 -21.04
CA GLY A 237 6.97 42.60 -20.58
C GLY A 237 8.18 43.17 -19.83
N LEU A 238 8.76 42.39 -18.90
CA LEU A 238 9.95 42.76 -18.15
C LEU A 238 11.16 42.94 -19.07
N LEU A 239 11.41 41.96 -19.94
CA LEU A 239 12.51 41.98 -20.90
C LEU A 239 12.41 43.22 -21.81
N ARG A 240 11.21 43.47 -22.35
CA ARG A 240 10.94 44.66 -23.17
C ARG A 240 11.25 45.95 -22.41
N SER A 241 10.79 46.05 -21.16
CA SER A 241 11.02 47.25 -20.35
C SER A 241 12.50 47.47 -20.03
N SER A 242 13.23 46.40 -19.67
CA SER A 242 14.66 46.48 -19.36
C SER A 242 15.50 46.87 -20.58
N ILE A 243 15.21 46.29 -21.75
CA ILE A 243 15.91 46.64 -23.00
C ILE A 243 15.56 48.07 -23.43
N LEU A 244 14.28 48.45 -23.36
CA LEU A 244 13.85 49.81 -23.72
C LEU A 244 14.53 50.87 -22.86
N ASP A 245 14.62 50.65 -21.54
CA ASP A 245 15.29 51.57 -20.62
C ASP A 245 16.78 51.68 -20.95
N ALA A 246 17.48 50.57 -21.15
CA ALA A 246 18.90 50.57 -21.49
C ALA A 246 19.19 51.26 -22.83
N LEU A 247 18.41 50.95 -23.86
CA LEU A 247 18.59 51.55 -25.19
C LEU A 247 18.22 53.04 -25.22
N SER A 248 17.18 53.47 -24.51
CA SER A 248 16.81 54.89 -24.43
C SER A 248 17.92 55.73 -23.80
N LYS A 249 18.54 55.23 -22.71
CA LYS A 249 19.67 55.87 -22.03
C LYS A 249 20.93 55.92 -22.87
N ALA A 250 21.23 54.86 -23.61
CA ALA A 250 22.45 54.78 -24.42
C ALA A 250 22.39 55.60 -25.71
N THR A 251 21.20 55.71 -26.32
CA THR A 251 21.03 56.37 -27.62
C THR A 251 20.51 57.80 -27.54
N GLY A 252 19.93 58.21 -26.41
CA GLY A 252 19.28 59.52 -26.26
C GLY A 252 18.04 59.71 -27.14
N LEU A 253 17.55 58.64 -27.77
CA LEU A 253 16.36 58.63 -28.63
C LEU A 253 15.09 58.57 -27.78
N ASP A 254 14.20 59.53 -28.00
CA ASP A 254 12.91 59.58 -27.31
C ASP A 254 11.94 58.52 -27.86
N VAL A 255 11.19 57.87 -26.96
CA VAL A 255 10.29 56.73 -27.25
C VAL A 255 9.20 57.09 -28.28
N ILE A 256 8.95 58.40 -28.45
CA ILE A 256 7.88 59.01 -29.23
C ILE A 256 7.97 58.69 -30.74
N ALA A 257 9.15 58.34 -31.28
CA ALA A 257 9.34 58.11 -32.72
C ALA A 257 8.92 56.71 -33.25
N GLY A 258 8.53 55.76 -32.39
CA GLY A 258 8.06 54.41 -32.79
C GLY A 258 9.10 53.46 -33.44
N SER A 259 10.24 53.98 -33.87
CA SER A 259 11.35 53.19 -34.40
C SER A 259 12.07 52.38 -33.32
N LEU A 260 12.26 52.96 -32.13
CA LEU A 260 12.89 52.29 -30.99
C LEU A 260 12.07 51.10 -30.48
N THR A 261 10.74 51.24 -30.40
CA THR A 261 9.85 50.16 -29.95
C THR A 261 9.88 48.96 -30.91
N THR A 262 9.95 49.21 -32.22
CA THR A 262 10.08 48.13 -33.24
C THR A 262 11.38 47.34 -33.09
N ILE A 263 12.49 48.02 -32.81
CA ILE A 263 13.80 47.40 -32.55
C ILE A 263 13.76 46.56 -31.26
N VAL A 264 13.23 47.14 -30.17
CA VAL A 264 13.08 46.46 -28.88
C VAL A 264 12.21 45.21 -29.04
N ASP A 265 11.06 45.29 -29.72
CA ASP A 265 10.16 44.14 -29.88
C ASP A 265 10.81 42.98 -30.65
N ARG A 266 11.63 43.28 -31.65
CA ARG A 266 12.39 42.25 -32.37
C ARG A 266 13.49 41.64 -31.50
N LEU A 267 14.26 42.46 -30.78
CA LEU A 267 15.27 41.98 -29.81
C LEU A 267 14.65 41.07 -28.76
N VAL A 268 13.54 41.49 -28.16
CA VAL A 268 12.76 40.72 -27.19
C VAL A 268 12.38 39.36 -27.79
N ASN A 269 11.79 39.33 -28.99
CA ASN A 269 11.38 38.07 -29.61
C ASN A 269 12.56 37.15 -29.97
N MET A 270 13.75 37.70 -30.28
CA MET A 270 14.94 36.90 -30.58
C MET A 270 15.53 36.21 -29.35
N ILE A 271 15.46 36.85 -28.18
CA ILE A 271 16.13 36.36 -26.96
C ILE A 271 15.18 35.88 -25.86
N LEU A 272 13.86 35.98 -26.06
CA LEU A 272 12.85 35.60 -25.07
C LEU A 272 13.00 34.13 -24.63
N GLY A 273 13.33 33.23 -25.55
CA GLY A 273 13.54 31.81 -25.25
C GLY A 273 14.68 31.60 -24.25
N ASP A 274 15.85 32.15 -24.56
CA ASP A 274 17.06 32.05 -23.72
C ASP A 274 16.84 32.66 -22.33
N VAL A 275 16.14 33.80 -22.29
CA VAL A 275 15.79 34.47 -21.02
C VAL A 275 14.85 33.62 -20.18
N VAL A 276 13.82 33.02 -20.77
CA VAL A 276 12.88 32.15 -20.05
C VAL A 276 13.60 30.91 -19.52
N GLU A 277 14.49 30.30 -20.30
CA GLU A 277 15.29 29.14 -19.88
C GLU A 277 16.22 29.49 -18.71
N ALA A 278 16.97 30.59 -18.80
CA ALA A 278 17.85 31.02 -17.73
C ALA A 278 17.09 31.41 -16.44
N LEU A 279 15.93 32.06 -16.55
CA LEU A 279 15.06 32.33 -15.38
C LEU A 279 14.61 31.04 -14.72
N ASN A 280 14.27 30.04 -15.52
CA ASN A 280 13.82 28.74 -15.06
C ASN A 280 14.90 27.97 -14.32
N GLU A 281 16.15 27.99 -14.81
CA GLU A 281 17.30 27.36 -14.14
C GLU A 281 17.65 28.08 -12.83
N GLN A 282 17.66 29.42 -12.84
CA GLN A 282 17.94 30.21 -11.64
C GLN A 282 16.86 30.03 -10.58
N LEU A 283 15.58 29.97 -11.00
CA LEU A 283 14.46 29.68 -10.11
C LEU A 283 14.61 28.30 -9.47
N LEU A 284 14.87 27.25 -10.26
CA LEU A 284 15.06 25.89 -9.76
C LEU A 284 16.17 25.85 -8.68
N LYS A 285 17.30 26.50 -8.98
CA LYS A 285 18.46 26.56 -8.07
C LYS A 285 18.15 27.29 -6.76
N GLU A 286 17.51 28.45 -6.83
CA GLU A 286 17.22 29.25 -5.64
C GLU A 286 16.11 28.63 -4.79
N VAL A 287 15.07 28.05 -5.41
CA VAL A 287 14.01 27.28 -4.70
C VAL A 287 14.63 26.09 -3.98
N THR A 288 15.47 25.30 -4.66
CA THR A 288 16.16 24.14 -4.06
C THR A 288 16.98 24.57 -2.85
N LYS A 289 17.80 25.60 -3.00
CA LYS A 289 18.67 26.11 -1.94
C LYS A 289 17.87 26.55 -0.71
N ARG A 290 16.77 27.29 -0.90
CA ARG A 290 15.93 27.79 0.20
C ARG A 290 15.15 26.68 0.88
N LEU A 291 14.62 25.74 0.10
CA LEU A 291 13.92 24.57 0.64
C LEU A 291 14.87 23.72 1.49
N GLU A 292 16.07 23.40 0.98
CA GLU A 292 17.04 22.66 1.76
C GLU A 292 17.43 23.38 3.06
N ALA A 293 17.62 24.70 3.01
CA ALA A 293 17.94 25.49 4.19
C ALA A 293 16.80 25.47 5.22
N ALA A 294 15.55 25.60 4.78
CA ALA A 294 14.38 25.51 5.64
C ALA A 294 14.27 24.12 6.30
N LEU A 295 14.37 23.05 5.51
CA LEU A 295 14.30 21.67 6.00
C LEU A 295 15.44 21.32 6.96
N LYS A 296 16.67 21.80 6.68
CA LYS A 296 17.82 21.61 7.60
C LYS A 296 17.64 22.36 8.92
N GLY A 297 17.01 23.55 8.89
CA GLY A 297 16.72 24.36 10.08
C GLY A 297 15.70 23.71 11.02
N GLU A 298 14.74 22.97 10.47
CA GLU A 298 13.72 22.24 11.24
C GLU A 298 14.24 20.93 11.87
N GLY A 299 15.34 20.36 11.35
CA GLY A 299 15.87 19.04 11.74
C GLY A 299 16.53 18.92 13.11
N GLY A 300 16.64 20.00 13.90
CA GLY A 300 17.25 19.98 15.23
C GLY A 300 18.78 19.79 15.22
N ALA A 301 19.36 19.51 16.41
CA ALA A 301 20.81 19.51 16.66
C ALA A 301 21.55 18.47 15.81
N GLY A 302 22.01 18.89 14.62
CA GLY A 302 22.69 18.04 13.65
C GLY A 302 22.59 18.52 12.19
N ASN A 303 21.70 19.47 11.87
CA ASN A 303 21.58 20.15 10.56
C ASN A 303 21.55 19.22 9.33
N ASN A 304 21.08 17.98 9.49
CA ASN A 304 21.01 17.00 8.41
C ASN A 304 19.55 16.75 8.02
N LEU A 305 19.30 16.49 6.73
CA LEU A 305 18.00 16.03 6.20
C LEU A 305 17.54 14.69 6.81
N LEU A 306 18.35 14.06 7.67
CA LEU A 306 18.01 12.87 8.45
C LEU A 306 16.68 13.01 9.23
N GLY A 307 16.34 14.21 9.71
CA GLY A 307 15.05 14.44 10.38
C GLY A 307 13.86 14.25 9.43
N LEU A 308 13.98 14.69 8.18
CA LEU A 308 12.97 14.47 7.15
C LEU A 308 12.86 12.99 6.80
N ASN A 309 13.97 12.28 6.70
CA ASN A 309 13.98 10.84 6.43
C ASN A 309 13.15 10.05 7.44
N TYR A 310 13.34 10.32 8.75
CA TYR A 310 12.56 9.63 9.79
C TYR A 310 11.06 9.93 9.69
N ILE A 311 10.70 11.15 9.30
CA ILE A 311 9.31 11.56 9.10
C ILE A 311 8.73 10.90 7.84
N LEU A 312 9.48 10.81 6.75
CA LEU A 312 9.04 10.18 5.50
C LEU A 312 8.99 8.65 5.60
N ASN A 313 9.84 8.05 6.44
CA ASN A 313 10.01 6.60 6.55
C ASN A 313 9.81 6.08 7.99
N PRO A 314 8.69 6.41 8.66
CA PRO A 314 8.53 6.19 10.10
C PRO A 314 8.57 4.70 10.48
N TRP A 315 8.15 3.80 9.59
CA TRP A 315 8.15 2.34 9.84
C TRP A 315 9.55 1.72 9.83
N THR A 316 10.56 2.42 9.32
CA THR A 316 11.97 1.99 9.46
C THR A 316 12.50 2.32 10.86
N THR A 317 11.93 3.34 11.50
CA THR A 317 12.29 3.82 12.84
C THR A 317 11.58 3.00 13.92
N VAL A 318 10.25 2.89 13.85
CA VAL A 318 9.45 2.29 14.94
C VAL A 318 9.44 0.76 14.88
N ASN A 319 9.17 0.14 16.02
CA ASN A 319 9.08 -1.33 16.14
C ASN A 319 7.64 -1.84 16.10
N ALA A 320 6.65 -0.96 16.22
CA ALA A 320 5.25 -1.34 16.21
C ALA A 320 4.34 -0.21 15.70
N VAL A 321 3.16 -0.60 15.24
CA VAL A 321 2.08 0.27 14.76
C VAL A 321 0.74 -0.20 15.33
N ASP A 322 -0.23 0.69 15.34
CA ASP A 322 -1.60 0.41 15.71
C ASP A 322 -2.44 0.35 14.43
N VAL A 323 -3.16 -0.75 14.22
CA VAL A 323 -3.90 -1.00 12.97
C VAL A 323 -5.39 -0.95 13.23
N THR A 324 -6.11 -0.08 12.52
CA THR A 324 -7.55 0.09 12.68
C THR A 324 -8.31 -0.46 11.48
N TYR A 325 -9.23 -1.38 11.74
CA TYR A 325 -10.18 -1.89 10.76
C TYR A 325 -11.58 -1.40 11.09
N SER A 326 -12.32 -0.92 10.10
CA SER A 326 -13.76 -0.68 10.22
C SER A 326 -14.56 -1.98 10.12
N SER A 327 -13.97 -3.03 9.53
CA SER A 327 -14.53 -4.38 9.46
C SER A 327 -13.41 -5.40 9.32
N LEU A 328 -13.37 -6.39 10.21
CA LEU A 328 -12.47 -7.53 10.15
C LEU A 328 -13.24 -8.81 10.50
N PRO A 329 -13.07 -9.94 9.78
CA PRO A 329 -13.74 -11.20 10.08
C PRO A 329 -13.51 -11.63 11.54
N LYS A 330 -14.61 -11.85 12.26
CA LYS A 330 -14.63 -12.29 13.66
C LYS A 330 -14.93 -13.77 13.80
N SER A 331 -15.73 -14.34 12.91
CA SER A 331 -16.00 -15.78 12.91
C SER A 331 -16.30 -16.32 11.52
N ILE A 332 -15.99 -17.61 11.34
CA ILE A 332 -16.31 -18.39 10.15
C ILE A 332 -17.10 -19.63 10.54
N ASP A 333 -17.81 -20.23 9.59
CA ASP A 333 -18.42 -21.56 9.76
C ASP A 333 -17.54 -22.68 9.21
N PHE A 334 -18.01 -23.92 9.31
CA PHE A 334 -17.31 -25.10 8.78
C PHE A 334 -17.29 -25.20 7.24
N ASN A 335 -18.00 -24.31 6.54
CA ASN A 335 -17.88 -24.11 5.09
C ASN A 335 -16.90 -22.97 4.75
N ARG A 336 -16.11 -22.49 5.72
CA ARG A 336 -15.13 -21.40 5.55
C ARG A 336 -15.76 -20.09 5.09
N THR A 337 -17.02 -19.87 5.43
CA THR A 337 -17.75 -18.64 5.11
C THR A 337 -17.75 -17.73 6.33
N CYS A 338 -17.39 -16.45 6.15
CA CYS A 338 -17.47 -15.45 7.21
C CYS A 338 -18.93 -15.28 7.68
N ARG A 339 -19.12 -15.25 9.00
CA ARG A 339 -20.46 -15.14 9.63
C ARG A 339 -20.63 -13.90 10.48
N SER A 340 -19.53 -13.29 10.94
CA SER A 340 -19.60 -12.03 11.68
C SER A 340 -18.30 -11.24 11.53
N TYR A 341 -18.40 -9.93 11.75
CA TYR A 341 -17.29 -8.99 11.72
C TYR A 341 -17.17 -8.29 13.07
N TYR A 342 -15.96 -7.86 13.41
CA TYR A 342 -15.79 -6.87 14.46
C TYR A 342 -16.41 -5.54 14.00
N PRO A 343 -17.00 -4.75 14.92
CA PRO A 343 -17.18 -3.32 14.68
C PRO A 343 -15.80 -2.66 14.51
N GLU A 344 -15.77 -1.34 14.28
CA GLU A 344 -14.50 -0.63 14.20
C GLU A 344 -13.63 -0.92 15.44
N ILE A 345 -12.41 -1.37 15.19
CA ILE A 345 -11.49 -1.81 16.22
C ILE A 345 -10.05 -1.50 15.84
N THR A 346 -9.28 -1.05 16.82
CA THR A 346 -7.85 -0.81 16.71
C THR A 346 -7.08 -1.90 17.43
N TRP A 347 -6.23 -2.61 16.68
CA TRP A 347 -5.29 -3.58 17.21
C TRP A 347 -3.96 -2.89 17.50
N LYS A 348 -3.62 -2.74 18.78
CA LYS A 348 -2.44 -2.02 19.22
C LYS A 348 -1.17 -2.86 19.18
N ASN A 349 -0.03 -2.20 19.01
CA ASN A 349 1.30 -2.79 19.10
C ASN A 349 1.45 -4.00 18.14
N ILE A 350 1.06 -3.85 16.88
CA ILE A 350 1.36 -4.81 15.81
C ILE A 350 2.84 -4.63 15.42
N PRO A 351 3.69 -5.67 15.52
CA PRO A 351 5.10 -5.53 15.23
C PRO A 351 5.39 -5.15 13.78
N VAL A 352 6.40 -4.30 13.59
CA VAL A 352 6.98 -3.96 12.28
C VAL A 352 8.29 -4.72 12.10
N THR A 353 8.35 -5.52 11.05
CA THR A 353 9.58 -6.20 10.60
C THR A 353 10.33 -5.28 9.62
N LYS A 354 11.65 -5.20 9.77
CA LYS A 354 12.51 -4.33 8.98
C LYS A 354 13.41 -5.18 8.10
N ILE A 355 13.19 -5.17 6.78
CA ILE A 355 14.00 -5.93 5.81
C ILE A 355 14.45 -4.96 4.73
N ASN A 356 15.76 -4.87 4.48
CA ASN A 356 16.34 -3.98 3.45
C ASN A 356 15.83 -2.53 3.54
N ASN A 357 15.73 -1.97 4.75
CA ASN A 357 15.19 -0.63 5.02
C ASN A 357 13.72 -0.43 4.61
N LEU A 358 12.96 -1.51 4.42
CA LEU A 358 11.50 -1.48 4.27
C LEU A 358 10.84 -1.94 5.56
N GLY A 359 9.88 -1.15 6.04
CA GLY A 359 9.00 -1.53 7.15
C GLY A 359 7.81 -2.33 6.62
N LYS A 360 7.58 -3.52 7.19
CA LYS A 360 6.43 -4.36 6.89
C LYS A 360 5.75 -4.82 8.17
N LEU A 361 4.43 -4.89 8.17
CA LEU A 361 3.66 -5.48 9.26
C LEU A 361 2.81 -6.64 8.72
N ASN A 362 2.52 -7.62 9.57
CA ASN A 362 1.70 -8.78 9.20
C ASN A 362 0.50 -8.88 10.15
N VAL A 363 -0.71 -8.94 9.57
CA VAL A 363 -1.97 -9.10 10.29
C VAL A 363 -2.64 -10.40 9.84
N LEU A 364 -2.76 -11.33 10.77
CA LEU A 364 -3.48 -12.58 10.57
C LEU A 364 -4.97 -12.41 10.87
N SER A 365 -5.84 -12.99 10.04
CA SER A 365 -7.29 -12.89 10.17
C SER A 365 -8.00 -14.15 9.68
N LEU A 366 -9.31 -14.24 9.91
CA LEU A 366 -10.14 -15.25 9.23
C LEU A 366 -10.50 -14.78 7.81
N CYS A 367 -10.94 -15.70 6.96
CA CYS A 367 -11.40 -15.37 5.61
C CYS A 367 -12.71 -14.54 5.62
N GLY A 368 -12.86 -13.66 4.63
CA GLY A 368 -13.97 -12.70 4.51
C GLY A 368 -13.49 -11.31 4.04
N GLU A 369 -14.37 -10.31 4.09
CA GLU A 369 -14.03 -8.94 3.71
C GLU A 369 -13.24 -8.22 4.81
N GLY A 370 -12.07 -7.68 4.49
CA GLY A 370 -11.29 -6.83 5.38
C GLY A 370 -11.35 -5.39 4.93
N LYS A 371 -11.63 -4.45 5.85
CA LYS A 371 -11.66 -3.00 5.59
C LYS A 371 -10.70 -2.29 6.52
N LEU A 372 -9.47 -2.13 6.06
CA LEU A 372 -8.45 -1.33 6.73
C LEU A 372 -8.86 0.15 6.61
N THR A 373 -8.85 0.87 7.73
CA THR A 373 -9.17 2.29 7.78
C THR A 373 -7.90 3.12 7.90
N ARG A 374 -7.04 2.76 8.85
CA ARG A 374 -5.77 3.45 9.10
C ARG A 374 -4.73 2.59 9.78
N ILE A 375 -3.47 2.99 9.64
CA ILE A 375 -2.32 2.46 10.36
C ILE A 375 -1.59 3.63 10.99
N ASP A 376 -1.53 3.64 12.31
CA ASP A 376 -0.92 4.70 13.10
C ASP A 376 0.40 4.21 13.71
N VAL A 377 1.44 5.03 13.71
CA VAL A 377 2.68 4.72 14.39
C VAL A 377 2.44 4.64 15.90
N ASN A 378 2.99 3.62 16.54
CA ASN A 378 2.84 3.49 17.98
C ASN A 378 3.68 4.54 18.71
N ARG A 379 2.99 5.56 19.25
CA ARG A 379 3.58 6.71 19.93
C ARG A 379 4.12 6.39 21.33
N ASP A 380 3.79 5.22 21.88
CA ASP A 380 4.25 4.82 23.21
C ASP A 380 5.68 4.25 23.21
N SER A 381 6.19 3.85 22.04
CA SER A 381 7.55 3.28 21.87
C SER A 381 8.67 4.26 22.24
N GLU A 382 9.77 3.73 22.77
CA GLU A 382 10.95 4.55 23.12
C GLU A 382 11.57 5.17 21.87
N GLU A 383 11.62 4.45 20.76
CA GLU A 383 12.15 4.95 19.49
C GLU A 383 11.33 6.11 18.94
N TYR A 384 9.99 6.04 19.05
CA TYR A 384 9.15 7.19 18.73
C TYR A 384 9.51 8.39 19.59
N LYS A 385 9.59 8.22 20.92
CA LYS A 385 9.91 9.31 21.86
C LYS A 385 11.29 9.93 21.62
N LEU A 386 12.28 9.10 21.27
CA LEU A 386 13.66 9.54 21.06
C LEU A 386 13.88 10.20 19.69
N LEU A 387 13.31 9.62 18.63
CA LEU A 387 13.68 9.97 17.24
C LEU A 387 12.61 10.77 16.51
N LEU A 388 11.34 10.63 16.90
CA LEU A 388 10.20 11.25 16.20
C LEU A 388 9.52 12.32 17.05
N ALA A 389 9.30 12.12 18.35
CA ALA A 389 8.50 13.03 19.17
C ALA A 389 9.05 14.46 19.17
N SER A 390 10.37 14.65 19.29
CA SER A 390 10.97 16.00 19.28
C SER A 390 10.77 16.78 17.97
N LEU A 391 10.57 16.06 16.85
CA LEU A 391 10.25 16.63 15.53
C LEU A 391 8.73 16.81 15.37
N LEU A 392 7.96 15.78 15.74
CA LEU A 392 6.53 15.69 15.49
C LEU A 392 5.67 16.49 16.48
N GLU A 393 6.09 16.67 17.73
CA GLU A 393 5.35 17.45 18.75
C GLU A 393 5.21 18.93 18.40
N LYS A 394 6.04 19.43 17.47
CA LYS A 394 5.98 20.79 16.95
C LYS A 394 5.04 20.92 15.73
N LEU A 395 4.61 19.79 15.18
CA LEU A 395 3.73 19.75 14.02
C LEU A 395 2.27 19.78 14.46
N ASP A 396 1.43 20.41 13.64
CA ASP A 396 0.00 20.36 13.86
C ASP A 396 -0.56 18.94 13.62
N GLU A 397 -1.70 18.65 14.25
CA GLU A 397 -2.31 17.32 14.14
C GLU A 397 -2.76 16.99 12.71
N GLN A 398 -3.02 18.00 11.86
CA GLN A 398 -3.40 17.79 10.46
C GLN A 398 -2.21 17.34 9.60
N ALA A 399 -1.01 17.87 9.87
CA ALA A 399 0.25 17.44 9.27
C ALA A 399 0.59 16.01 9.72
N LEU A 400 0.35 15.68 11.00
CA LEU A 400 0.57 14.32 11.54
C LEU A 400 -0.45 13.28 11.00
N ASN A 401 -1.71 13.67 10.85
CA ASN A 401 -2.76 12.85 10.23
C ASN A 401 -2.60 12.75 8.70
N GLY A 402 -1.78 13.63 8.12
CA GLY A 402 -1.24 13.52 6.79
C GLY A 402 -0.19 12.40 6.72
N LEU A 403 0.01 11.88 5.53
CA LEU A 403 0.83 10.70 5.20
C LEU A 403 2.30 10.71 5.64
N LEU A 404 2.73 11.71 6.40
CA LEU A 404 4.06 11.80 7.01
C LEU A 404 4.24 10.55 7.90
N VAL A 405 3.44 10.44 8.95
CA VAL A 405 3.69 9.43 10.00
C VAL A 405 2.68 8.29 9.92
N ASP A 406 1.41 8.65 9.82
CA ASP A 406 0.27 7.73 9.86
C ASP A 406 -0.34 7.54 8.46
N ILE A 407 -0.91 6.37 8.17
CA ILE A 407 -1.56 6.07 6.90
C ILE A 407 -3.07 6.06 7.10
N HIS A 408 -3.76 7.14 6.74
CA HIS A 408 -5.22 7.29 6.84
C HIS A 408 -5.92 7.13 5.48
N LYS A 409 -5.46 6.14 4.69
CA LYS A 409 -6.06 5.77 3.41
C LYS A 409 -6.74 4.41 3.54
N PRO A 410 -8.05 4.30 3.30
CA PRO A 410 -8.73 3.02 3.46
C PRO A 410 -8.35 2.03 2.36
N LEU A 411 -8.39 0.74 2.69
CA LEU A 411 -8.14 -0.38 1.79
C LEU A 411 -9.13 -1.50 2.08
N SER A 412 -9.76 -2.05 1.05
CA SER A 412 -10.77 -3.11 1.19
C SER A 412 -10.58 -4.20 0.15
N TYR A 413 -10.61 -5.46 0.59
CA TYR A 413 -10.53 -6.62 -0.30
C TYR A 413 -11.08 -7.88 0.38
N GLN A 414 -11.35 -8.91 -0.45
CA GLN A 414 -11.83 -10.22 -0.01
C GLN A 414 -10.64 -11.15 0.27
N MET A 415 -10.55 -11.64 1.51
CA MET A 415 -9.53 -12.57 1.96
C MET A 415 -10.05 -14.01 1.91
N GLN A 416 -9.32 -14.89 1.23
CA GLN A 416 -9.59 -16.32 1.22
C GLN A 416 -8.70 -17.05 2.22
N SER A 417 -9.17 -18.22 2.67
CA SER A 417 -8.40 -19.07 3.56
C SER A 417 -7.07 -19.49 2.94
N ASN A 418 -6.03 -19.56 3.79
CA ASN A 418 -4.71 -20.07 3.45
C ASN A 418 -3.94 -19.27 2.38
N LEU A 419 -4.33 -18.02 2.13
CA LEU A 419 -3.58 -17.10 1.27
C LEU A 419 -2.94 -15.98 2.08
N GLN A 420 -1.79 -15.51 1.57
CA GLN A 420 -1.18 -14.28 2.01
C GLN A 420 -1.42 -13.20 0.97
N TYR A 421 -1.87 -12.04 1.43
CA TYR A 421 -2.09 -10.85 0.64
C TYR A 421 -1.00 -9.85 0.98
N SER A 422 -0.39 -9.25 -0.04
CA SER A 422 0.58 -8.18 0.15
C SER A 422 0.09 -6.90 -0.51
N THR A 423 0.31 -5.77 0.16
CA THR A 423 0.00 -4.45 -0.38
C THR A 423 1.02 -3.45 0.14
N THR A 424 1.55 -2.62 -0.75
CA THR A 424 2.52 -1.59 -0.40
C THR A 424 1.87 -0.22 -0.50
N PHE A 425 2.17 0.65 0.46
CA PHE A 425 1.81 2.05 0.40
C PHE A 425 2.93 2.85 -0.28
N GLU A 426 2.60 3.56 -1.35
CA GLU A 426 3.56 4.31 -2.15
C GLU A 426 3.30 5.82 -2.07
N LEU A 427 4.38 6.59 -2.11
CA LEU A 427 4.31 8.04 -2.27
C LEU A 427 4.07 8.38 -3.74
N LEU A 428 2.98 9.06 -4.03
CA LEU A 428 2.65 9.53 -5.38
C LEU A 428 3.14 10.96 -5.62
N ASN A 429 3.00 11.84 -4.63
CA ASN A 429 3.27 13.27 -4.80
C ASN A 429 3.65 13.93 -3.46
N LEU A 430 4.51 14.96 -3.53
CA LEU A 430 4.90 15.79 -2.41
C LEU A 430 4.79 17.27 -2.80
N THR A 431 3.90 17.99 -2.12
CA THR A 431 3.55 19.38 -2.46
C THR A 431 3.38 20.22 -1.18
N LEU A 432 3.00 21.48 -1.32
CA LEU A 432 2.53 22.30 -0.22
C LEU A 432 1.00 22.32 -0.14
N SER A 433 0.46 22.42 1.07
CA SER A 433 -0.97 22.64 1.32
C SER A 433 -1.41 24.07 1.01
N ASP A 434 -0.51 25.03 1.18
CA ASP A 434 -0.72 26.44 0.88
C ASP A 434 0.46 27.02 0.09
N PHE A 435 0.14 27.70 -1.00
CA PHE A 435 1.10 28.38 -1.87
C PHE A 435 1.09 29.90 -1.69
N SER A 436 0.39 30.42 -0.67
CA SER A 436 0.37 31.84 -0.36
C SER A 436 1.76 32.35 0.03
N GLU A 437 2.13 33.53 -0.47
CA GLU A 437 3.44 34.14 -0.23
C GLU A 437 3.65 34.43 1.26
N GLU A 438 4.82 34.07 1.79
CA GLU A 438 5.17 34.40 3.16
C GLU A 438 5.51 35.91 3.29
N SER A 439 4.66 36.65 3.98
CA SER A 439 4.76 38.11 4.12
C SER A 439 6.09 38.60 4.72
N THR A 440 6.76 37.76 5.51
CA THR A 440 8.05 38.04 6.16
C THR A 440 9.26 37.45 5.42
N GLY A 441 9.05 36.61 4.40
CA GLY A 441 10.13 35.94 3.66
C GLY A 441 10.92 36.90 2.77
N GLU A 442 12.20 36.64 2.54
CA GLU A 442 12.97 37.42 1.57
C GLU A 442 12.52 37.10 0.12
N PRO A 443 12.44 38.06 -0.81
CA PRO A 443 12.13 37.78 -2.20
C PRO A 443 13.21 36.90 -2.86
N LEU A 444 12.85 36.13 -3.87
CA LEU A 444 13.79 35.39 -4.71
C LEU A 444 14.68 36.37 -5.50
N GLU A 445 15.99 36.12 -5.51
CA GLU A 445 16.94 36.90 -6.30
C GLU A 445 17.17 36.25 -7.68
N LEU A 446 16.23 36.50 -8.60
CA LEU A 446 16.31 36.05 -10.00
C LEU A 446 16.94 37.13 -10.90
N ASN A 447 18.23 37.37 -10.72
CA ASN A 447 18.98 38.35 -11.52
C ASN A 447 19.65 37.67 -12.73
N ILE A 448 19.32 38.13 -13.94
CA ILE A 448 19.96 37.68 -15.18
C ILE A 448 20.61 38.85 -15.89
N LYS A 449 21.87 38.68 -16.28
CA LYS A 449 22.55 39.56 -17.22
C LYS A 449 22.44 38.97 -18.61
N LEU A 450 22.02 39.77 -19.60
CA LEU A 450 21.81 39.26 -20.96
C LEU A 450 23.10 38.72 -21.60
N ASN A 451 24.26 39.28 -21.25
CA ASN A 451 25.55 38.84 -21.80
C ASN A 451 26.03 37.48 -21.24
N ASP A 452 25.45 37.02 -20.12
CA ASP A 452 25.76 35.73 -19.52
C ASP A 452 24.99 34.59 -20.19
N ILE A 453 23.90 34.91 -20.92
CA ILE A 453 22.95 33.92 -21.46
C ILE A 453 22.82 33.94 -22.99
N VAL A 454 23.13 35.07 -23.64
CA VAL A 454 23.02 35.20 -25.10
C VAL A 454 24.28 35.81 -25.71
N ASN A 455 24.65 35.35 -26.90
CA ASN A 455 25.66 36.00 -27.72
C ASN A 455 25.12 37.32 -28.31
N LEU A 456 25.22 38.39 -27.52
CA LEU A 456 24.71 39.71 -27.89
C LEU A 456 25.29 40.25 -29.20
N GLU A 457 26.52 39.87 -29.56
CA GLU A 457 27.11 40.27 -30.83
C GLU A 457 26.40 39.64 -32.04
N GLU A 458 26.06 38.36 -31.96
CA GLU A 458 25.29 37.69 -33.00
C GLU A 458 23.86 38.22 -33.09
N VAL A 459 23.22 38.46 -31.94
CA VAL A 459 21.85 39.03 -31.89
C VAL A 459 21.81 40.41 -32.54
N VAL A 460 22.76 41.29 -32.21
CA VAL A 460 22.82 42.64 -32.81
C VAL A 460 23.23 42.56 -34.29
N LYS A 461 24.10 41.64 -34.69
CA LYS A 461 24.43 41.40 -36.11
C LYS A 461 23.23 40.91 -36.90
N GLN A 462 22.42 39.99 -36.36
CA GLN A 462 21.18 39.54 -37.00
C GLN A 462 20.18 40.69 -37.15
N LEU A 463 19.99 41.48 -36.09
CA LEU A 463 19.17 42.69 -36.13
C LEU A 463 19.59 43.66 -37.25
N LEU A 464 20.91 43.86 -37.43
CA LEU A 464 21.49 44.75 -38.44
C LEU A 464 21.48 44.13 -39.86
N GLY A 465 21.65 42.82 -39.97
CA GLY A 465 21.72 42.07 -41.23
C GLY A 465 20.37 41.84 -41.91
N ASP A 466 19.27 41.90 -41.16
CA ASP A 466 17.91 41.65 -41.65
C ASP A 466 17.32 42.77 -42.56
N ASN A 467 18.10 43.72 -43.06
CA ASN A 467 17.65 44.85 -43.92
C ASN A 467 16.50 45.70 -43.31
N ILE A 468 16.41 45.79 -41.98
CA ILE A 468 15.36 46.58 -41.31
C ILE A 468 15.85 47.98 -40.96
N LEU A 469 17.13 48.10 -40.61
CA LEU A 469 17.78 49.38 -40.42
C LEU A 469 18.16 50.06 -41.74
N SER A 470 18.08 49.36 -42.89
CA SER A 470 18.33 49.97 -44.21
C SER A 470 17.25 51.00 -44.62
N GLY A 471 16.10 51.03 -43.93
CA GLY A 471 15.10 52.09 -44.07
C GLY A 471 15.32 53.30 -43.16
N ILE A 472 16.14 53.18 -42.11
CA ILE A 472 16.30 54.23 -41.09
C ILE A 472 17.69 54.88 -41.14
N VAL A 473 18.76 54.15 -41.53
CA VAL A 473 20.10 54.75 -41.62
C VAL A 473 20.93 54.12 -42.74
N GLY A 474 21.03 54.80 -43.88
CA GLY A 474 22.02 54.49 -44.89
C GLY A 474 23.44 54.75 -44.37
N GLY A 475 24.22 53.69 -44.14
CA GLY A 475 25.68 53.76 -43.98
C GLY A 475 26.27 53.69 -42.56
N LEU A 476 25.47 53.57 -41.49
CA LEU A 476 25.98 53.61 -40.09
C LEU A 476 26.03 52.24 -39.36
N THR A 477 25.88 51.11 -40.04
CA THR A 477 25.79 49.77 -39.40
C THR A 477 26.97 49.45 -38.47
N ASN A 478 28.20 49.88 -38.80
CA ASN A 478 29.36 49.70 -37.91
C ASN A 478 29.45 50.71 -36.76
N GLN A 479 28.85 51.90 -36.90
CA GLN A 479 28.85 52.95 -35.86
C GLN A 479 27.76 52.74 -34.80
N LEU A 480 26.69 51.99 -35.13
CA LEU A 480 25.59 51.66 -34.21
C LEU A 480 25.78 50.32 -33.49
N LEU A 481 26.61 49.42 -34.03
CA LEU A 481 26.89 48.10 -33.44
C LEU A 481 27.43 48.23 -32.00
N GLN A 482 28.50 49.00 -31.80
CA GLN A 482 29.15 49.14 -30.49
C GLN A 482 28.24 49.79 -29.42
N PRO A 483 27.56 50.92 -29.69
CA PRO A 483 26.63 51.51 -28.73
C PRO A 483 25.48 50.58 -28.33
N LEU A 484 24.94 49.81 -29.28
CA LEU A 484 23.89 48.81 -28.99
C LEU A 484 24.42 47.65 -28.14
N LEU A 485 25.62 47.16 -28.48
CA LEU A 485 26.27 46.09 -27.73
C LEU A 485 26.57 46.52 -26.29
N GLU A 486 27.16 47.71 -26.11
CA GLU A 486 27.46 48.29 -24.80
C GLU A 486 26.19 48.50 -23.97
N ALA A 487 25.11 48.97 -24.58
CA ALA A 487 23.83 49.13 -23.91
C ALA A 487 23.25 47.78 -23.45
N LEU A 488 23.23 46.77 -24.34
CA LEU A 488 22.70 45.45 -24.04
C LEU A 488 23.55 44.65 -23.05
N ASN A 489 24.88 44.82 -23.08
CA ASN A 489 25.81 44.20 -22.12
C ASN A 489 25.53 44.60 -20.66
N ASN A 490 24.93 45.78 -20.46
CA ASN A 490 24.57 46.30 -19.15
C ASN A 490 23.12 45.99 -18.74
N VAL A 491 22.34 45.32 -19.60
CA VAL A 491 20.95 44.97 -19.27
C VAL A 491 20.95 43.86 -18.24
N VAL A 492 20.40 44.20 -17.08
CA VAL A 492 20.03 43.25 -16.02
C VAL A 492 18.50 43.17 -15.99
N ILE A 493 17.97 41.98 -16.15
CA ILE A 493 16.56 41.71 -15.89
C ILE A 493 16.41 41.66 -14.38
N LYS A 494 15.75 42.68 -13.82
CA LYS A 494 15.51 42.79 -12.38
C LYS A 494 14.50 41.72 -11.94
N PRO A 495 14.63 41.19 -10.71
CA PRO A 495 13.77 40.13 -10.25
C PRO A 495 12.32 40.60 -10.17
N LEU A 496 11.41 39.69 -10.49
CA LEU A 496 10.06 39.76 -9.94
C LEU A 496 10.20 39.56 -8.43
N ASN A 497 9.53 40.39 -7.63
CA ASN A 497 9.48 40.24 -6.17
C ASN A 497 8.64 39.02 -5.79
N ILE A 498 9.07 37.82 -6.20
CA ILE A 498 8.42 36.55 -5.91
C ILE A 498 8.88 36.14 -4.52
N ARG A 499 7.93 35.93 -3.62
CA ARG A 499 8.20 35.38 -2.29
C ARG A 499 7.80 33.91 -2.31
N LEU A 500 8.60 33.08 -1.66
CA LEU A 500 8.23 31.68 -1.51
C LEU A 500 7.08 31.56 -0.49
N PRO A 501 6.21 30.56 -0.64
CA PRO A 501 5.32 30.15 0.44
C PRO A 501 6.11 29.61 1.63
N GLY A 502 5.45 29.48 2.79
CA GLY A 502 6.08 28.91 3.97
C GLY A 502 6.58 27.49 3.70
N LEU A 503 7.88 27.24 3.89
CA LEU A 503 8.53 25.95 3.58
C LEU A 503 8.71 25.04 4.80
N ASN A 504 8.02 25.34 5.89
CA ASN A 504 8.07 24.53 7.11
C ASN A 504 7.27 23.23 6.92
N LEU A 505 7.55 22.25 7.79
CA LEU A 505 6.94 20.92 7.75
C LEU A 505 5.41 20.93 7.86
N ASN A 506 4.80 21.92 8.53
CA ASN A 506 3.34 22.03 8.64
C ASN A 506 2.66 22.35 7.30
N ASN A 507 3.38 22.99 6.38
CA ASN A 507 2.83 23.29 5.06
C ASN A 507 3.12 22.19 4.03
N ILE A 508 3.89 21.16 4.39
CA ILE A 508 4.22 20.06 3.48
C ILE A 508 3.09 19.02 3.48
N GLN A 509 2.56 18.75 2.29
CA GLN A 509 1.50 17.77 2.06
C GLN A 509 2.04 16.58 1.26
N LEU A 510 1.88 15.39 1.82
CA LEU A 510 2.16 14.11 1.15
C LEU A 510 0.88 13.51 0.59
N GLU A 511 0.94 13.02 -0.64
CA GLU A 511 -0.13 12.26 -1.26
C GLU A 511 0.40 10.88 -1.67
N GLY A 512 -0.31 9.84 -1.25
CA GLY A 512 0.06 8.47 -1.50
C GLY A 512 -1.18 7.59 -1.57
N SER A 513 -0.97 6.38 -2.07
CA SER A 513 -2.02 5.38 -2.23
C SER A 513 -1.49 3.98 -1.96
N TRP A 514 -2.41 3.07 -1.67
CA TRP A 514 -2.14 1.66 -1.74
C TRP A 514 -1.96 1.23 -3.20
N ASP A 515 -0.92 0.45 -3.49
CA ASP A 515 -0.83 -0.32 -4.71
C ASP A 515 -1.89 -1.44 -4.74
N ALA A 516 -2.00 -2.15 -5.86
CA ALA A 516 -2.88 -3.31 -6.00
C ALA A 516 -2.51 -4.39 -4.97
N THR A 517 -3.52 -4.89 -4.26
CA THR A 517 -3.37 -6.07 -3.41
C THR A 517 -3.21 -7.31 -4.26
N TYR A 518 -2.10 -8.03 -4.10
CA TYR A 518 -1.86 -9.30 -4.79
C TYR A 518 -1.67 -10.44 -3.79
N VAL A 519 -1.92 -11.67 -4.26
CA VAL A 519 -1.62 -12.89 -3.51
C VAL A 519 -0.13 -13.20 -3.71
N SER A 520 0.66 -13.15 -2.64
CA SER A 520 2.08 -13.51 -2.71
C SER A 520 2.27 -15.02 -2.85
N ASP A 521 3.42 -15.43 -3.38
CA ASP A 521 3.81 -16.83 -3.60
C ASP A 521 3.87 -17.68 -2.31
N GLY A 522 3.93 -17.03 -1.15
CA GLY A 522 3.84 -17.64 0.16
C GLY A 522 2.41 -17.88 0.61
N THR A 523 1.95 -19.13 0.61
CA THR A 523 1.04 -19.55 1.68
C THR A 523 1.67 -19.16 3.03
N ILE A 524 0.87 -18.83 4.04
CA ILE A 524 1.33 -18.44 5.40
C ILE A 524 2.09 -19.59 6.12
N ALA A 525 2.47 -20.65 5.41
CA ALA A 525 3.25 -21.73 5.96
C ALA A 525 4.67 -21.21 6.29
N PRO A 526 5.19 -21.48 7.50
CA PRO A 526 6.63 -21.40 7.69
C PRO A 526 7.27 -22.31 6.64
N SER A 527 8.28 -21.80 5.94
CA SER A 527 9.15 -22.61 5.11
C SER A 527 9.66 -23.76 5.97
N VAL A 528 9.24 -24.98 5.64
CA VAL A 528 9.75 -26.19 6.26
C VAL A 528 11.26 -26.17 5.99
N THR A 529 12.06 -25.91 7.02
CA THR A 529 13.50 -26.18 6.95
C THR A 529 13.64 -27.65 6.58
N GLN A 530 14.11 -27.92 5.36
CA GLN A 530 14.56 -29.24 4.93
C GLN A 530 15.81 -29.66 5.69
#